data_AF-A0A1X6N0J4-F1
#
_entry.id   AF-A0A1X6N0J4-F1
#
_cell.length_a   1.000
_cell.length_b   1.000
_cell.length_c   1.000
_cell.angle_alpha   90.00
_cell.angle_beta   90.00
_cell.angle_gamma   90.00
#
_symmetry.space_group_name_H-M   'P 1'
#
loop_
_entity.id
_entity.type
_entity.pdbx_description
1 polymer ?
#
loop_
_entity_poly.entity_id
_entity_poly.type
_entity_poly.pdbx_seq_one_letter_code
_entity_poly.pdbx_strand_id
1 'polypeptide(L)'
;MFPPLLQVPTLASIAEVDAFIKVAAQTLIQGEEQGKLFEKRIWNESYRYRCLRLLKHVYGSNPTVDRRFREGFERNARSLEETSATSDLFHLRAFETGFGALNDANAGCFGGGRVKRFLDLGCSPGGFSSWLLKNNPDTKGTGVTLPEEHAKLPVQVEPALRSHGRYQVIYEDIIDIGVKALEQNMCPSIPLDDSFTGLYDLVIAGAFPTMQGRAPWWHRVQLLLSQLLIVLTHVAQGGSVLVLVKTKPQLLTMDILGVLQQVFRFVLAHKAGGLHSYCQSSMLASPTDPALNLANRMPLLSADSAEQVFDNQYRSLLQLLQPVWELQYKAIRKDLARILAPEKEATTSRAMSGVASTVNVGVGRPHGRNHKSATQSHKHIGSKTSSKSGSLLQLTRSPSNAEKTASWRARPCTDGAVVPGDLFGRKRGSGRLSVAELSTTWRARPRME
;
A
#
# COMPACT_ATOMS: atom_id res chain seq x y z
N MET A 1 13.08 20.22 -3.68
CA MET A 1 12.47 21.30 -4.48
C MET A 1 12.71 20.96 -5.94
N PHE A 2 11.92 21.46 -6.89
CA PHE A 2 12.35 21.46 -8.29
C PHE A 2 13.50 22.47 -8.44
N PRO A 3 14.31 22.41 -9.51
CA PRO A 3 15.19 23.53 -9.83
C PRO A 3 14.28 24.77 -9.87
N PRO A 4 14.63 25.87 -9.18
CA PRO A 4 13.83 27.06 -9.23
C PRO A 4 13.63 27.43 -10.71
N LEU A 5 12.36 27.49 -11.13
CA LEU A 5 11.89 28.08 -12.38
C LEU A 5 12.11 27.28 -13.68
N LEU A 6 11.94 25.94 -13.69
CA LEU A 6 11.60 25.32 -14.97
C LEU A 6 10.20 25.79 -15.40
N GLN A 7 10.17 26.83 -16.23
CA GLN A 7 8.94 27.33 -16.84
C GLN A 7 8.38 26.23 -17.75
N VAL A 8 7.16 25.79 -17.44
CA VAL A 8 6.44 24.84 -18.28
C VAL A 8 5.83 25.65 -19.42
N PRO A 9 6.20 25.39 -20.69
CA PRO A 9 5.56 26.06 -21.81
C PRO A 9 4.07 25.68 -21.89
N THR A 10 3.30 26.42 -22.67
CA THR A 10 1.93 25.98 -22.99
C THR A 10 2.02 24.76 -23.90
N LEU A 11 1.53 23.61 -23.42
CA LEU A 11 1.58 22.33 -24.12
C LEU A 11 0.15 21.93 -24.50
N ALA A 12 -0.12 21.83 -25.80
CA ALA A 12 -1.44 21.59 -26.35
C ALA A 12 -1.74 20.09 -26.58
N SER A 13 -0.72 19.23 -26.60
CA SER A 13 -0.88 17.80 -26.86
C SER A 13 0.03 16.93 -25.99
N ILE A 14 -0.34 15.66 -25.84
CA ILE A 14 0.52 14.70 -25.12
C ILE A 14 1.86 14.47 -25.82
N ALA A 15 1.92 14.61 -27.15
CA ALA A 15 3.15 14.48 -27.92
C ALA A 15 4.14 15.63 -27.60
N GLU A 16 3.63 16.86 -27.46
CA GLU A 16 4.43 18.00 -27.01
C GLU A 16 4.93 17.81 -25.56
N VAL A 17 4.08 17.28 -24.67
CA VAL A 17 4.48 16.95 -23.29
C VAL A 17 5.62 15.93 -23.29
N ASP A 18 5.52 14.86 -24.07
CA ASP A 18 6.56 13.84 -24.16
C ASP A 18 7.87 14.39 -24.72
N ALA A 19 7.80 15.21 -25.78
CA ALA A 19 8.95 15.87 -26.36
C ALA A 19 9.64 16.80 -25.35
N PHE A 20 8.86 17.63 -24.64
CA PHE A 20 9.36 18.50 -23.58
C PHE A 20 10.06 17.71 -22.47
N ILE A 21 9.41 16.66 -21.94
CA ILE A 21 9.98 15.83 -20.87
C ILE A 21 11.26 15.14 -21.34
N LYS A 22 11.31 14.62 -22.57
CA LYS A 22 12.49 13.96 -23.11
C LYS A 22 13.69 14.91 -23.16
N VAL A 23 13.50 16.11 -23.70
CA VAL A 23 14.54 17.13 -23.80
C VAL A 23 14.95 17.59 -22.39
N ALA A 24 14.00 17.98 -21.54
CA ALA A 24 14.28 18.46 -20.19
C ALA A 24 15.00 17.41 -19.32
N ALA A 25 14.62 16.13 -19.41
CA ALA A 25 15.26 15.06 -18.65
C ALA A 25 16.72 14.77 -19.07
N GLN A 26 17.11 15.17 -20.29
CA GLN A 26 18.46 15.05 -20.81
C GLN A 26 19.31 16.28 -20.47
N THR A 27 18.74 17.48 -20.58
CA THR A 27 19.48 18.74 -20.36
C THR A 27 19.70 19.05 -18.87
N LEU A 28 18.73 18.72 -18.01
CA LEU A 28 18.78 19.05 -16.57
C LEU A 28 19.66 18.12 -15.72
N ILE A 29 20.56 17.33 -16.33
CA ILE A 29 21.52 16.50 -15.60
C ILE A 29 22.60 17.36 -14.93
N GLN A 30 22.88 18.55 -15.46
CA GLN A 30 24.00 19.40 -15.03
C GLN A 30 23.59 20.62 -14.20
N GLY A 31 22.29 20.81 -13.93
CA GLY A 31 21.83 21.95 -13.13
C GLY A 31 22.28 21.87 -11.67
N GLU A 32 22.73 22.99 -11.11
CA GLU A 32 22.85 23.19 -9.65
C GLU A 32 21.46 23.12 -9.01
N GLU A 33 20.93 21.91 -8.82
CA GLU A 33 19.76 21.76 -7.96
C GLU A 33 20.15 22.08 -6.52
N GLN A 34 19.45 23.05 -5.92
CA GLN A 34 19.38 23.31 -4.48
C GLN A 34 18.56 22.21 -3.75
N GLY A 35 18.83 20.94 -4.09
CA GLY A 35 18.25 19.77 -3.46
C GLY A 35 19.11 19.26 -2.31
N LYS A 36 18.53 18.42 -1.45
CA LYS A 36 19.35 17.58 -0.55
C LYS A 36 20.28 16.75 -1.42
N LEU A 37 21.57 16.65 -1.06
CA LEU A 37 22.60 15.87 -1.79
C LEU A 37 22.07 14.52 -2.29
N PHE A 38 21.30 13.88 -1.41
CA PHE A 38 20.60 12.63 -1.65
C PHE A 38 19.62 12.64 -2.85
N GLU A 39 18.63 13.55 -2.86
CA GLU A 39 17.63 13.63 -3.94
C GLU A 39 18.30 13.99 -5.26
N LYS A 40 19.34 14.84 -5.21
CA LYS A 40 20.15 15.24 -6.38
C LYS A 40 20.83 14.04 -7.03
N ARG A 41 21.34 13.10 -6.23
CA ARG A 41 22.01 11.90 -6.77
C ARG A 41 21.04 10.96 -7.48
N ILE A 42 19.88 10.65 -6.88
CA ILE A 42 18.82 9.87 -7.57
C ILE A 42 18.32 10.59 -8.82
N TRP A 43 18.16 11.92 -8.75
CA TRP A 43 17.84 12.73 -9.91
C TRP A 43 18.85 12.51 -11.03
N ASN A 44 20.15 12.62 -10.75
CA ASN A 44 21.21 12.48 -11.76
C ASN A 44 21.30 11.07 -12.36
N GLU A 45 21.06 10.05 -11.54
CA GLU A 45 21.32 8.67 -11.95
C GLU A 45 20.06 7.95 -12.51
N SER A 46 18.84 8.37 -12.16
CA SER A 46 17.60 7.70 -12.60
C SER A 46 16.81 8.53 -13.62
N TYR A 47 16.99 8.23 -14.91
CA TYR A 47 16.21 8.85 -16.00
C TYR A 47 14.69 8.72 -15.79
N ARG A 48 14.22 7.54 -15.37
CA ARG A 48 12.80 7.28 -15.10
C ARG A 48 12.23 8.19 -14.01
N TYR A 49 13.00 8.39 -12.95
CA TYR A 49 12.61 9.29 -11.86
C TYR A 49 12.55 10.75 -12.35
N ARG A 50 13.54 11.21 -13.13
CA ARG A 50 13.51 12.55 -13.75
C ARG A 50 12.26 12.74 -14.60
N CYS A 51 11.96 11.81 -15.51
CA CYS A 51 10.76 11.87 -16.34
C CYS A 51 9.48 11.93 -15.53
N LEU A 52 9.35 11.12 -14.47
CA LEU A 52 8.20 11.16 -13.57
C LEU A 52 8.06 12.50 -12.85
N ARG A 53 9.15 13.05 -12.35
CA ARG A 53 9.15 14.34 -11.65
C ARG A 53 8.77 15.47 -12.61
N LEU A 54 9.37 15.52 -13.80
CA LEU A 54 9.02 16.50 -14.83
C LEU A 54 7.56 16.39 -15.26
N LEU A 55 7.06 15.16 -15.49
CA LEU A 55 5.65 14.95 -15.80
C LEU A 55 4.74 15.44 -14.67
N LYS A 56 5.06 15.16 -13.41
CA LYS A 56 4.29 15.67 -12.27
C LYS A 56 4.28 17.19 -12.19
N HIS A 57 5.40 17.83 -12.54
CA HIS A 57 5.50 19.29 -12.62
C HIS A 57 4.61 19.86 -13.73
N VAL A 58 4.69 19.30 -14.94
CA VAL A 58 3.81 19.68 -16.06
C VAL A 58 2.34 19.48 -15.69
N TYR A 59 2.03 18.31 -15.12
CA TYR A 59 0.68 17.91 -14.72
C TYR A 59 0.09 18.85 -13.66
N GLY A 60 0.84 19.15 -12.60
CA GLY A 60 0.42 20.09 -11.55
C GLY A 60 0.45 21.56 -11.98
N SER A 61 1.06 21.90 -13.12
CA SER A 61 1.02 23.27 -13.67
C SER A 61 -0.21 23.51 -14.55
N ASN A 62 -1.02 22.47 -14.83
CA ASN A 62 -2.20 22.58 -15.66
C ASN A 62 -3.43 22.96 -14.80
N PRO A 63 -4.10 24.09 -15.04
CA PRO A 63 -5.21 24.55 -14.19
C PRO A 63 -6.43 23.63 -14.22
N THR A 64 -6.65 22.88 -15.31
CA THR A 64 -7.73 21.89 -15.41
C THR A 64 -7.48 20.70 -14.47
N VAL A 65 -6.22 20.30 -14.31
CA VAL A 65 -5.82 19.26 -13.36
C VAL A 65 -6.14 19.70 -11.93
N ASP A 66 -5.73 20.91 -11.53
CA ASP A 66 -6.00 21.47 -10.20
C ASP A 66 -7.49 21.57 -9.90
N ARG A 67 -8.30 22.02 -10.88
CA ARG A 67 -9.76 22.05 -10.76
C ARG A 67 -10.33 20.66 -10.49
N ARG A 68 -9.96 19.64 -11.27
CA ARG A 68 -10.45 18.26 -11.09
C ARG A 68 -10.06 17.67 -9.73
N PHE A 69 -8.86 17.96 -9.23
CA PHE A 69 -8.46 17.51 -7.89
C PHE A 69 -9.26 18.19 -6.78
N ARG A 70 -9.47 19.51 -6.87
CA ARG A 70 -10.31 20.23 -5.91
C ARG A 70 -11.73 19.70 -5.90
N GLU A 71 -12.36 19.55 -7.07
CA GLU A 71 -13.71 18.98 -7.18
C GLU A 71 -13.79 17.54 -6.67
N GLY A 72 -12.75 16.72 -6.89
CA GLY A 72 -12.67 15.36 -6.35
C GLY A 72 -12.53 15.37 -4.83
N PHE A 73 -11.67 16.23 -4.30
CA PHE A 73 -11.47 16.40 -2.86
C PHE A 73 -12.75 16.90 -2.18
N GLU A 74 -13.42 17.91 -2.72
CA GLU A 74 -14.68 18.46 -2.20
C GLU A 74 -15.83 17.46 -2.28
N ARG A 75 -15.90 16.64 -3.33
CA ARG A 75 -16.88 15.54 -3.40
C ARG A 75 -16.61 14.52 -2.30
N ASN A 76 -15.36 14.11 -2.11
CA ASN A 76 -15.00 13.18 -1.05
C ASN A 76 -15.28 13.79 0.34
N ALA A 77 -14.95 15.06 0.57
CA ALA A 77 -15.22 15.75 1.83
C ALA A 77 -16.72 15.81 2.13
N ARG A 78 -17.54 16.25 1.17
CA ARG A 78 -19.02 16.25 1.32
C ARG A 78 -19.57 14.86 1.58
N SER A 79 -19.02 13.86 0.90
CA SER A 79 -19.45 12.47 1.07
C SER A 79 -19.12 11.90 2.46
N LEU A 80 -18.17 12.50 3.20
CA LEU A 80 -17.88 12.14 4.58
C LEU A 80 -18.78 12.88 5.58
N GLU A 81 -19.20 14.12 5.25
CA GLU A 81 -20.12 14.91 6.07
C GLU A 81 -21.56 14.39 5.95
N GLU A 82 -21.96 14.03 4.74
CA GLU A 82 -23.20 13.33 4.46
C GLU A 82 -23.04 11.90 5.01
N THR A 83 -23.45 11.67 6.26
CA THR A 83 -23.47 10.36 6.98
C THR A 83 -24.41 9.34 6.33
N SER A 84 -24.49 9.33 5.01
CA SER A 84 -25.18 8.35 4.21
C SER A 84 -24.33 7.08 4.17
N ALA A 85 -24.92 5.98 4.63
CA ALA A 85 -24.29 4.65 4.63
C ALA A 85 -23.74 4.22 3.24
N THR A 86 -24.15 4.87 2.16
CA THR A 86 -23.72 4.62 0.79
C THR A 86 -22.34 5.17 0.45
N SER A 87 -21.98 6.35 0.96
CA SER A 87 -20.68 6.99 0.66
C SER A 87 -19.52 6.24 1.30
N ASP A 88 -19.75 5.84 2.54
CA ASP A 88 -18.85 5.09 3.40
C ASP A 88 -18.25 3.87 2.69
N LEU A 89 -19.10 3.08 2.02
CA LEU A 89 -18.69 1.86 1.33
C LEU A 89 -17.73 2.08 0.16
N PHE A 90 -17.62 3.29 -0.39
CA PHE A 90 -16.72 3.56 -1.51
C PHE A 90 -15.25 3.36 -1.12
N HIS A 91 -14.83 3.93 0.01
CA HIS A 91 -13.45 3.79 0.48
C HIS A 91 -13.15 2.35 0.86
N LEU A 92 -14.05 1.70 1.61
CA LEU A 92 -13.95 0.30 1.95
C LEU A 92 -13.70 -0.58 0.72
N ARG A 93 -14.55 -0.47 -0.31
CA ARG A 93 -14.44 -1.23 -1.55
C ARG A 93 -13.18 -0.91 -2.33
N ALA A 94 -12.74 0.35 -2.34
CA ALA A 94 -11.51 0.73 -3.00
C ALA A 94 -10.33 0.00 -2.36
N PHE A 95 -10.17 0.06 -1.02
CA PHE A 95 -9.09 -0.62 -0.30
C PHE A 95 -9.17 -2.15 -0.46
N GLU A 96 -10.37 -2.72 -0.37
CA GLU A 96 -10.60 -4.16 -0.60
C GLU A 96 -10.17 -4.59 -2.02
N THR A 97 -10.56 -3.82 -3.05
CA THR A 97 -10.16 -4.07 -4.44
C THR A 97 -8.65 -3.92 -4.63
N GLY A 98 -8.05 -2.89 -4.01
CA GLY A 98 -6.62 -2.65 -4.05
C GLY A 98 -5.81 -3.79 -3.44
N PHE A 99 -6.27 -4.33 -2.31
CA PHE A 99 -5.64 -5.48 -1.66
C PHE A 99 -5.80 -6.77 -2.47
N GLY A 100 -6.97 -7.00 -3.07
CA GLY A 100 -7.17 -8.12 -4.00
C GLY A 100 -6.18 -8.08 -5.16
N ALA A 101 -6.04 -6.93 -5.82
CA ALA A 101 -5.07 -6.76 -6.90
C ALA A 101 -3.61 -6.96 -6.44
N LEU A 102 -3.28 -6.55 -5.21
CA LEU A 102 -1.98 -6.80 -4.61
C LEU A 102 -1.73 -8.30 -4.39
N ASN A 103 -2.70 -9.01 -3.83
CA ASN A 103 -2.65 -10.45 -3.63
C ASN A 103 -2.45 -11.20 -4.96
N ASP A 104 -3.21 -10.82 -6.00
CA ASP A 104 -3.11 -11.42 -7.33
C ASP A 104 -1.72 -11.20 -7.94
N ALA A 105 -1.18 -9.98 -7.81
CA ALA A 105 0.18 -9.64 -8.25
C ALA A 105 1.28 -10.41 -7.50
N ASN A 106 0.95 -11.02 -6.36
CA ASN A 106 1.86 -11.80 -5.51
C ASN A 106 1.47 -13.28 -5.45
N ALA A 107 0.93 -13.81 -6.55
CA ALA A 107 0.58 -15.23 -6.70
C ALA A 107 -0.39 -15.76 -5.63
N GLY A 108 -1.28 -14.90 -5.13
CA GLY A 108 -2.30 -15.29 -4.16
C GLY A 108 -1.79 -15.57 -2.76
N CYS A 109 -0.65 -14.97 -2.36
CA CYS A 109 0.02 -15.31 -1.10
C CYS A 109 -0.77 -14.97 0.17
N PHE A 110 -1.79 -14.11 0.10
CA PHE A 110 -2.60 -13.68 1.25
C PHE A 110 -4.00 -14.31 1.30
N GLY A 111 -4.40 -15.06 0.26
CA GLY A 111 -5.71 -15.72 0.18
C GLY A 111 -5.66 -17.23 0.40
N GLY A 112 -6.83 -17.88 0.37
CA GLY A 112 -6.92 -19.35 0.37
C GLY A 112 -6.56 -20.00 1.70
N GLY A 113 -6.78 -19.29 2.81
CA GLY A 113 -6.47 -19.77 4.16
C GLY A 113 -4.98 -19.74 4.53
N ARG A 114 -4.14 -19.03 3.75
CA ARG A 114 -2.70 -18.89 4.00
C ARG A 114 -2.39 -17.95 5.16
N VAL A 115 -3.27 -17.00 5.44
CA VAL A 115 -3.17 -16.12 6.61
C VAL A 115 -4.10 -16.68 7.68
N LYS A 116 -3.56 -17.03 8.85
CA LYS A 116 -4.34 -17.46 10.02
C LYS A 116 -4.53 -16.33 11.01
N ARG A 117 -3.53 -15.46 11.12
CA ARG A 117 -3.52 -14.30 12.02
C ARG A 117 -2.97 -13.08 11.31
N PHE A 118 -3.68 -11.96 11.40
CA PHE A 118 -3.17 -10.69 10.89
C PHE A 118 -3.39 -9.52 11.86
N LEU A 119 -2.50 -8.53 11.76
CA LEU A 119 -2.58 -7.25 12.47
C LEU A 119 -2.68 -6.13 11.43
N ASP A 120 -3.69 -5.27 11.50
CA ASP A 120 -3.87 -4.14 10.59
C ASP A 120 -3.78 -2.80 11.34
N LEU A 121 -2.65 -2.11 11.20
CA LEU A 121 -2.36 -0.82 11.80
C LEU A 121 -2.88 0.29 10.89
N GLY A 122 -3.80 1.11 11.40
CA GLY A 122 -4.56 2.06 10.60
C GLY A 122 -5.69 1.37 9.83
N CYS A 123 -6.36 0.41 10.47
CA CYS A 123 -7.30 -0.48 9.79
C CYS A 123 -8.53 0.23 9.20
N SER A 124 -8.87 1.45 9.61
CA SER A 124 -10.02 2.17 9.06
C SER A 124 -9.81 2.60 7.60
N PRO A 125 -10.76 2.38 6.67
CA PRO A 125 -12.17 1.97 6.88
C PRO A 125 -12.40 0.45 6.96
N GLY A 126 -11.37 -0.38 6.83
CA GLY A 126 -11.46 -1.83 7.01
C GLY A 126 -11.36 -2.65 5.73
N GLY A 127 -10.91 -2.05 4.63
CA GLY A 127 -10.91 -2.73 3.33
C GLY A 127 -9.94 -3.91 3.26
N PHE A 128 -8.75 -3.78 3.86
CA PHE A 128 -7.77 -4.85 3.92
C PHE A 128 -8.24 -5.99 4.84
N SER A 129 -8.67 -5.65 6.06
CA SER A 129 -9.27 -6.61 6.99
C SER A 129 -10.48 -7.34 6.39
N SER A 130 -11.39 -6.63 5.74
CA SER A 130 -12.57 -7.23 5.09
C SER A 130 -12.16 -8.22 4.00
N TRP A 131 -11.19 -7.86 3.16
CA TRP A 131 -10.68 -8.77 2.14
C TRP A 131 -10.11 -10.04 2.77
N LEU A 132 -9.24 -9.90 3.79
CA LEU A 132 -8.59 -11.03 4.46
C LEU A 132 -9.60 -11.96 5.12
N LEU A 133 -10.57 -11.41 5.85
CA LEU A 133 -11.60 -12.17 6.56
C LEU A 133 -12.50 -12.97 5.61
N LYS A 134 -12.86 -12.40 4.45
CA LYS A 134 -13.66 -13.07 3.40
C LYS A 134 -12.87 -14.16 2.67
N ASN A 135 -11.59 -13.96 2.43
CA ASN A 135 -10.76 -14.87 1.62
C ASN A 135 -9.98 -15.92 2.44
N ASN A 136 -10.08 -15.87 3.78
CA ASN A 136 -9.48 -16.82 4.70
C ASN A 136 -10.50 -17.16 5.81
N PRO A 137 -11.35 -18.20 5.65
CA PRO A 137 -12.47 -18.49 6.55
C PRO A 137 -12.09 -18.69 8.02
N ASP A 138 -10.89 -19.19 8.29
CA ASP A 138 -10.40 -19.44 9.65
C ASP A 138 -9.48 -18.34 10.17
N THR A 139 -9.27 -17.26 9.41
CA THR A 139 -8.39 -16.19 9.88
C THR A 139 -9.03 -15.44 11.03
N LYS A 140 -8.20 -15.11 12.01
CA LYS A 140 -8.46 -14.11 13.03
C LYS A 140 -7.63 -12.86 12.75
N GLY A 141 -8.10 -11.69 13.15
CA GLY A 141 -7.36 -10.45 12.98
C GLY A 141 -7.62 -9.42 14.06
N THR A 142 -6.66 -8.53 14.21
CA THR A 142 -6.73 -7.37 15.10
C THR A 142 -6.49 -6.13 14.27
N GLY A 143 -7.41 -5.17 14.32
CA GLY A 143 -7.24 -3.86 13.74
C GLY A 143 -6.91 -2.84 14.82
N VAL A 144 -5.94 -1.96 14.56
CA VAL A 144 -5.67 -0.79 15.40
C VAL A 144 -5.99 0.45 14.58
N THR A 145 -6.77 1.38 15.12
CA THR A 145 -7.07 2.66 14.47
C THR A 145 -7.31 3.74 15.52
N LEU A 146 -7.29 5.01 15.11
CA LEU A 146 -7.68 6.10 15.98
C LEU A 146 -9.15 5.94 16.44
N PRO A 147 -9.49 6.43 17.66
CA PRO A 147 -10.87 6.61 18.09
C PRO A 147 -11.73 7.34 17.07
N GLU A 148 -13.04 7.07 17.02
CA GLU A 148 -13.95 7.60 15.99
C GLU A 148 -14.01 9.13 15.98
N GLU A 149 -13.88 9.76 17.16
CA GLU A 149 -13.78 11.22 17.32
C GLU A 149 -12.55 11.84 16.63
N HIS A 150 -11.53 11.03 16.33
CA HIS A 150 -10.29 11.43 15.68
C HIS A 150 -10.13 10.83 14.29
N ALA A 151 -10.80 9.70 14.02
CA ALA A 151 -10.81 9.04 12.75
C ALA A 151 -11.82 9.70 11.82
N LYS A 152 -11.33 10.30 10.73
CA LYS A 152 -12.19 10.89 9.68
C LYS A 152 -12.94 9.85 8.84
N LEU A 153 -12.59 8.58 9.00
CA LEU A 153 -13.20 7.44 8.35
C LEU A 153 -13.55 6.44 9.46
N PRO A 154 -14.81 6.05 9.65
CA PRO A 154 -15.17 5.02 10.61
C PRO A 154 -14.80 3.63 10.10
N VAL A 155 -14.65 2.67 11.00
CA VAL A 155 -14.43 1.27 10.63
C VAL A 155 -15.74 0.66 10.12
N GLN A 156 -15.72 0.11 8.92
CA GLN A 156 -16.90 -0.40 8.21
C GLN A 156 -16.79 -1.89 7.88
N VAL A 157 -15.97 -2.63 8.63
CA VAL A 157 -15.92 -4.09 8.52
C VAL A 157 -17.29 -4.65 8.88
N GLU A 158 -17.82 -5.51 8.02
CA GLU A 158 -19.15 -6.10 8.15
C GLU A 158 -19.37 -6.70 9.56
N PRO A 159 -20.48 -6.40 10.25
CA PRO A 159 -20.73 -6.90 11.61
C PRO A 159 -20.60 -8.42 11.72
N ALA A 160 -21.07 -9.18 10.72
CA ALA A 160 -20.94 -10.62 10.70
C ALA A 160 -19.48 -11.12 10.80
N LEU A 161 -18.52 -10.37 10.25
CA LEU A 161 -17.10 -10.72 10.36
C LEU A 161 -16.52 -10.39 11.75
N ARG A 162 -17.13 -9.47 12.50
CA ARG A 162 -16.76 -9.10 13.88
C ARG A 162 -17.43 -9.98 14.93
N SER A 163 -18.73 -10.26 14.78
CA SER A 163 -19.57 -10.93 15.77
C SER A 163 -19.14 -12.36 16.10
N HIS A 164 -18.39 -13.03 15.22
CA HIS A 164 -17.85 -14.37 15.47
C HIS A 164 -16.51 -14.37 16.22
N GLY A 165 -16.07 -13.23 16.77
CA GLY A 165 -14.77 -13.10 17.44
C GLY A 165 -13.58 -13.24 16.50
N ARG A 166 -13.80 -13.15 15.17
CA ARG A 166 -12.75 -13.26 14.16
C ARG A 166 -12.01 -11.95 13.93
N TYR A 167 -12.60 -10.82 14.30
CA TYR A 167 -11.98 -9.52 14.11
C TYR A 167 -12.25 -8.59 15.28
N GLN A 168 -11.18 -8.19 15.96
CA GLN A 168 -11.21 -7.21 17.03
C GLN A 168 -10.68 -5.86 16.52
N VAL A 169 -11.27 -4.77 16.98
CA VAL A 169 -10.79 -3.42 16.69
C VAL A 169 -10.39 -2.76 18.00
N ILE A 170 -9.17 -2.24 18.04
CA ILE A 170 -8.59 -1.48 19.14
C ILE A 170 -8.53 -0.03 18.69
N TYR A 171 -9.16 0.84 19.46
CA TYR A 171 -9.22 2.28 19.19
C TYR A 171 -8.14 2.98 20.01
N GLU A 172 -6.92 3.02 19.49
CA GLU A 172 -5.76 3.63 20.16
C GLU A 172 -4.82 4.27 19.11
N ASP A 173 -4.11 5.33 19.51
CA ASP A 173 -3.09 5.95 18.67
C ASP A 173 -1.82 5.08 18.63
N ILE A 174 -1.45 4.66 17.43
CA ILE A 174 -0.25 3.86 17.16
C ILE A 174 1.02 4.58 17.63
N ILE A 175 1.06 5.91 17.56
CA ILE A 175 2.18 6.70 18.09
C ILE A 175 2.27 6.50 19.60
N ASP A 176 1.15 6.62 20.31
CA ASP A 176 1.10 6.47 21.77
C ASP A 176 1.52 5.07 22.20
N ILE A 177 1.08 4.02 21.48
CA ILE A 177 1.53 2.64 21.72
C ILE A 177 3.06 2.55 21.64
N GLY A 178 3.65 3.12 20.58
CA GLY A 178 5.11 3.12 20.40
C GLY A 178 5.85 3.92 21.47
N VAL A 179 5.35 5.11 21.83
CA VAL A 179 5.96 5.98 22.84
C VAL A 179 5.91 5.34 24.23
N LYS A 180 4.75 4.83 24.66
CA LYS A 180 4.59 4.14 25.96
C LYS A 180 5.56 2.96 26.09
N ALA A 181 5.72 2.18 25.03
CA ALA A 181 6.65 1.05 25.00
C ALA A 181 8.11 1.50 25.23
N LEU A 182 8.53 2.57 24.55
CA LEU A 182 9.87 3.14 24.71
C LEU A 182 10.11 3.70 26.10
N GLU A 183 9.15 4.45 26.65
CA GLU A 183 9.24 5.02 28.00
C GLU A 183 9.36 3.93 29.09
N GLN A 184 8.71 2.79 28.87
CA GLN A 184 8.74 1.65 29.78
C GLN A 184 9.91 0.70 29.50
N ASN A 185 10.72 0.96 28.47
CA ASN A 185 11.79 0.06 27.99
C ASN A 185 11.27 -1.37 27.72
N MET A 186 10.09 -1.45 27.08
CA MET A 186 9.42 -2.70 26.71
C MET A 186 9.15 -2.74 25.20
N CYS A 187 8.87 -3.94 24.66
CA CYS A 187 8.29 -4.05 23.33
C CYS A 187 6.86 -3.47 23.34
N PRO A 188 6.40 -2.83 22.25
CA PRO A 188 5.00 -2.45 22.17
C PRO A 188 4.13 -3.69 22.32
N SER A 189 3.05 -3.55 23.06
CA SER A 189 2.08 -4.61 23.29
C SER A 189 0.77 -4.21 22.66
N ILE A 190 0.29 -5.01 21.72
CA ILE A 190 -1.09 -4.91 21.24
C ILE A 190 -1.91 -5.89 22.09
N PRO A 191 -2.92 -5.41 22.85
CA PRO A 191 -3.79 -6.26 23.63
C PRO A 191 -4.33 -7.41 22.76
N LEU A 192 -3.92 -8.62 23.11
CA LEU A 192 -4.41 -9.84 22.52
C LEU A 192 -5.57 -10.32 23.39
N ASP A 193 -6.67 -10.75 22.78
CA ASP A 193 -7.68 -11.53 23.51
C ASP A 193 -6.99 -12.76 24.13
N ASP A 194 -7.40 -13.19 25.33
CA ASP A 194 -6.73 -14.24 26.11
C ASP A 194 -6.62 -15.58 25.34
N SER A 195 -7.46 -15.75 24.31
CA SER A 195 -7.39 -16.86 23.37
C SER A 195 -6.20 -16.82 22.38
N PHE A 196 -5.43 -15.74 22.37
CA PHE A 196 -4.36 -15.47 21.42
C PHE A 196 -2.99 -15.50 22.09
N THR A 197 -2.26 -16.58 21.84
CA THR A 197 -0.83 -16.66 22.14
C THR A 197 -0.03 -16.61 20.84
N GLY A 198 0.83 -15.60 20.71
CA GLY A 198 1.86 -15.54 19.66
C GLY A 198 1.73 -14.40 18.65
N LEU A 199 2.64 -14.45 17.68
CA LEU A 199 2.88 -13.42 16.66
C LEU A 199 1.96 -13.58 15.43
N TYR A 200 1.91 -12.58 14.56
CA TYR A 200 1.02 -12.54 13.40
C TYR A 200 1.70 -13.05 12.13
N ASP A 201 0.96 -13.78 11.28
CA ASP A 201 1.46 -14.26 9.98
C ASP A 201 1.56 -13.11 8.97
N LEU A 202 0.73 -12.08 9.15
CA LEU A 202 0.72 -10.87 8.33
C LEU A 202 0.55 -9.63 9.23
N VAL A 203 1.47 -8.67 9.14
CA VAL A 203 1.28 -7.34 9.72
C VAL A 203 1.16 -6.30 8.62
N ILE A 204 0.10 -5.50 8.66
CA ILE A 204 -0.14 -4.39 7.75
C ILE A 204 0.10 -3.07 8.50
N ALA A 205 1.16 -2.37 8.15
CA ALA A 205 1.43 -1.00 8.55
C ALA A 205 0.78 -0.04 7.54
N GLY A 206 -0.54 0.09 7.63
CA GLY A 206 -1.38 0.87 6.73
C GLY A 206 -1.69 2.29 7.19
N ALA A 207 -1.27 2.71 8.38
CA ALA A 207 -1.65 3.99 8.95
C ALA A 207 -0.95 5.15 8.24
N PHE A 208 -1.75 6.12 7.81
CA PHE A 208 -1.28 7.38 7.28
C PHE A 208 -2.21 8.51 7.77
N PRO A 209 -1.71 9.75 7.94
CA PRO A 209 -2.57 10.87 8.31
C PRO A 209 -3.56 11.14 7.16
N THR A 210 -4.80 10.65 7.30
CA THR A 210 -5.84 10.79 6.29
C THR A 210 -6.51 12.15 6.43
N MET A 211 -6.73 12.87 5.32
CA MET A 211 -7.60 14.06 5.24
C MET A 211 -7.33 15.22 6.23
N GLN A 212 -6.27 15.21 7.05
CA GLN A 212 -5.93 16.21 8.07
C GLN A 212 -5.14 17.42 7.50
N GLY A 213 -5.25 17.69 6.20
CA GLY A 213 -4.45 18.72 5.56
C GLY A 213 -2.94 18.41 5.62
N ARG A 214 -2.11 19.42 5.86
CA ARG A 214 -0.64 19.26 5.96
C ARG A 214 -0.26 18.75 7.35
N ALA A 215 -0.44 17.45 7.61
CA ALA A 215 0.15 16.81 8.79
C ALA A 215 1.66 17.13 8.84
N PRO A 216 2.18 17.64 9.97
CA PRO A 216 3.59 17.98 10.11
C PRO A 216 4.48 16.78 9.76
N TRP A 217 5.64 17.04 9.17
CA TRP A 217 6.57 15.98 8.80
C TRP A 217 6.98 15.11 9.98
N TRP A 218 7.32 15.72 11.12
CA TRP A 218 7.78 14.99 12.29
C TRP A 218 6.72 13.98 12.78
N HIS A 219 5.45 14.33 12.69
CA HIS A 219 4.36 13.43 13.04
C HIS A 219 4.26 12.23 12.08
N ARG A 220 4.47 12.46 10.78
CA ARG A 220 4.55 11.37 9.79
C ARG A 220 5.72 10.43 10.06
N VAL A 221 6.85 10.98 10.50
CA VAL A 221 8.01 10.18 10.90
C VAL A 221 7.70 9.36 12.15
N GLN A 222 7.14 9.97 13.19
CA GLN A 222 6.76 9.27 14.42
C GLN A 222 5.78 8.13 14.15
N LEU A 223 4.68 8.42 13.43
CA LEU A 223 3.69 7.39 13.06
C LEU A 223 4.35 6.21 12.37
N LEU A 224 5.30 6.49 11.49
CA LEU A 224 5.97 5.47 10.73
C LEU A 224 6.95 4.64 11.55
N LEU A 225 7.76 5.29 12.39
CA LEU A 225 8.67 4.61 13.29
C LEU A 225 7.90 3.74 14.29
N SER A 226 6.77 4.24 14.83
CA SER A 226 5.91 3.45 15.70
C SER A 226 5.31 2.24 14.98
N GLN A 227 4.83 2.40 13.74
CA GLN A 227 4.36 1.27 12.93
C GLN A 227 5.46 0.24 12.69
N LEU A 228 6.68 0.66 12.39
CA LEU A 228 7.81 -0.25 12.18
C LEU A 228 8.20 -0.99 13.45
N LEU A 229 8.24 -0.28 14.58
CA LEU A 229 8.52 -0.91 15.87
C LEU A 229 7.50 -2.02 16.16
N ILE A 230 6.20 -1.75 15.97
CA ILE A 230 5.15 -2.74 16.16
C ILE A 230 5.28 -3.89 15.16
N VAL A 231 5.51 -3.60 13.87
CA VAL A 231 5.74 -4.62 12.83
C VAL A 231 6.85 -5.59 13.23
N LEU A 232 8.01 -5.06 13.63
CA LEU A 232 9.19 -5.87 13.92
C LEU A 232 9.05 -6.71 15.19
N THR A 233 8.20 -6.30 16.14
CA THR A 233 7.95 -7.08 17.37
C THR A 233 6.74 -8.01 17.29
N HIS A 234 5.88 -7.87 16.28
CA HIS A 234 4.63 -8.63 16.18
C HIS A 234 4.56 -9.57 14.97
N VAL A 235 5.48 -9.49 14.01
CA VAL A 235 5.50 -10.43 12.89
C VAL A 235 6.10 -11.78 13.31
N ALA A 236 5.42 -12.87 12.96
CA ALA A 236 5.90 -14.23 13.22
C ALA A 236 7.10 -14.57 12.33
N GLN A 237 7.90 -15.57 12.74
CA GLN A 237 8.94 -16.10 11.86
C GLN A 237 8.31 -16.66 10.58
N GLY A 238 8.83 -16.24 9.42
CA GLY A 238 8.25 -16.56 8.12
C GLY A 238 7.00 -15.76 7.76
N GLY A 239 6.54 -14.87 8.65
CA GLY A 239 5.44 -13.95 8.40
C GLY A 239 5.79 -12.88 7.35
N SER A 240 4.74 -12.25 6.83
CA SER A 240 4.82 -11.19 5.83
C SER A 240 4.46 -9.84 6.42
N VAL A 241 4.96 -8.78 5.79
CA VAL A 241 4.62 -7.40 6.16
C VAL A 241 4.21 -6.61 4.93
N LEU A 242 3.13 -5.87 5.07
CA LEU A 242 2.71 -4.85 4.12
C LEU A 242 2.90 -3.49 4.79
N VAL A 243 3.76 -2.62 4.24
CA VAL A 243 3.98 -1.27 4.79
C VAL A 243 3.52 -0.25 3.77
N LEU A 244 2.70 0.73 4.16
CA LEU A 244 2.29 1.83 3.30
C LEU A 244 3.31 2.96 3.33
N VAL A 245 3.65 3.42 2.14
CA VAL A 245 4.87 4.17 1.88
C VAL A 245 4.64 5.16 0.79
N LYS A 246 5.04 6.40 0.99
CA LYS A 246 5.16 7.29 -0.14
C LYS A 246 6.45 6.95 -0.91
N THR A 247 6.39 6.95 -2.22
CA THR A 247 7.49 6.51 -3.10
C THR A 247 8.43 7.62 -3.52
N LYS A 248 8.46 8.73 -2.76
CA LYS A 248 9.47 9.74 -3.02
C LYS A 248 10.74 9.25 -2.36
N PRO A 249 11.87 9.27 -3.06
CA PRO A 249 13.10 8.79 -2.46
C PRO A 249 13.56 9.83 -1.43
N GLN A 250 13.31 9.53 -0.16
CA GLN A 250 13.82 10.31 0.96
C GLN A 250 14.81 9.47 1.72
N LEU A 251 15.69 10.14 2.45
CA LEU A 251 16.68 9.47 3.28
C LEU A 251 16.01 8.50 4.27
N LEU A 252 14.94 8.93 4.96
CA LEU A 252 14.17 8.06 5.85
C LEU A 252 13.55 6.86 5.10
N THR A 253 13.10 7.03 3.86
CA THR A 253 12.61 5.90 3.04
C THR A 253 13.68 4.89 2.76
N MET A 254 14.86 5.37 2.39
CA MET A 254 15.99 4.48 2.12
C MET A 254 16.41 3.71 3.34
N ASP A 255 16.53 4.41 4.45
CA ASP A 255 16.98 3.85 5.70
C ASP A 255 16.05 2.73 6.16
N ILE A 256 14.74 2.98 6.13
CA ILE A 256 13.77 1.93 6.50
C ILE A 256 13.70 0.81 5.46
N LEU A 257 13.84 1.10 4.16
CA LEU A 257 13.97 0.05 3.15
C LEU A 257 15.21 -0.81 3.39
N GLY A 258 16.32 -0.21 3.79
CA GLY A 258 17.55 -0.90 4.18
C GLY A 258 17.32 -1.81 5.39
N VAL A 259 16.67 -1.29 6.45
CA VAL A 259 16.28 -2.10 7.61
C VAL A 259 15.39 -3.27 7.19
N LEU A 260 14.38 -3.05 6.35
CA LEU A 260 13.54 -4.15 5.89
C LEU A 260 14.31 -5.18 5.05
N GLN A 261 15.24 -4.77 4.21
CA GLN A 261 16.05 -5.69 3.42
C GLN A 261 17.01 -6.53 4.27
N GLN A 262 17.39 -6.03 5.44
CA GLN A 262 18.19 -6.79 6.41
C GLN A 262 17.35 -7.80 7.20
N VAL A 263 16.08 -7.47 7.48
CA VAL A 263 15.19 -8.30 8.31
C VAL A 263 14.42 -9.33 7.47
N PHE A 264 14.03 -9.00 6.25
CA PHE A 264 13.17 -9.83 5.41
C PHE A 264 13.91 -10.44 4.22
N ARG A 265 13.56 -11.69 3.88
CA ARG A 265 14.16 -12.42 2.75
C ARG A 265 13.92 -11.73 1.41
N PHE A 266 12.74 -11.14 1.23
CA PHE A 266 12.34 -10.47 -0.01
C PHE A 266 11.57 -9.19 0.30
N VAL A 267 11.81 -8.17 -0.51
CA VAL A 267 11.20 -6.85 -0.38
C VAL A 267 10.72 -6.43 -1.78
N LEU A 268 9.40 -6.30 -1.97
CA LEU A 268 8.77 -6.10 -3.27
C LEU A 268 7.87 -4.88 -3.27
N ALA A 269 7.99 -3.99 -4.26
CA ALA A 269 7.18 -2.77 -4.32
C ALA A 269 6.01 -2.88 -5.30
N HIS A 270 4.82 -2.50 -4.86
CA HIS A 270 3.58 -2.72 -5.61
C HIS A 270 2.62 -1.54 -5.57
N LYS A 271 2.41 -0.87 -6.69
CA LYS A 271 1.35 0.14 -6.82
C LYS A 271 0.03 -0.51 -7.23
N ALA A 272 -0.97 -0.54 -6.35
CA ALA A 272 -2.33 -1.00 -6.70
C ALA A 272 -2.96 -0.05 -7.73
N GLY A 273 -3.26 -0.54 -8.93
CA GLY A 273 -3.58 0.26 -10.12
C GLY A 273 -4.87 1.09 -10.08
N GLY A 274 -5.69 0.97 -9.03
CA GLY A 274 -6.95 1.70 -8.87
C GLY A 274 -6.99 2.74 -7.75
N LEU A 275 -6.17 2.57 -6.69
CA LEU A 275 -6.13 3.53 -5.58
C LEU A 275 -5.27 4.73 -6.00
N HIS A 276 -5.92 5.82 -6.37
CA HIS A 276 -5.29 7.11 -6.64
C HIS A 276 -4.08 7.01 -7.58
N SER A 277 -4.34 6.90 -8.89
CA SER A 277 -3.32 6.96 -9.96
C SER A 277 -2.30 8.10 -9.76
N TYR A 278 -2.67 9.17 -9.04
CA TYR A 278 -1.87 10.38 -8.86
C TYR A 278 -1.09 10.54 -7.56
N CYS A 279 -1.50 9.95 -6.42
CA CYS A 279 -0.99 10.46 -5.14
C CYS A 279 -0.36 9.45 -4.19
N GLN A 280 -0.54 8.15 -4.39
CA GLN A 280 0.13 7.16 -3.53
C GLN A 280 0.52 5.96 -4.37
N SER A 281 1.70 5.42 -4.10
CA SER A 281 1.91 4.01 -4.35
C SER A 281 1.72 3.38 -2.98
N SER A 282 0.97 2.29 -2.89
CA SER A 282 1.45 1.26 -1.99
C SER A 282 2.86 0.92 -2.47
N MET A 283 3.85 0.92 -1.60
CA MET A 283 4.85 -0.12 -1.73
C MET A 283 4.26 -1.25 -0.87
N LEU A 284 4.47 -2.50 -1.24
CA LEU A 284 4.85 -3.42 -0.19
C LEU A 284 6.35 -3.13 -0.02
N ALA A 285 6.89 -3.25 1.19
CA ALA A 285 8.08 -2.53 1.64
C ALA A 285 7.84 -1.06 2.02
N SER A 286 8.64 -0.60 2.99
CA SER A 286 8.59 0.58 3.85
C SER A 286 9.19 1.90 3.23
N PRO A 287 9.19 3.09 3.89
CA PRO A 287 8.31 4.27 3.65
C PRO A 287 9.00 5.64 3.42
N THR A 288 8.51 6.60 2.61
CA THR A 288 8.18 8.03 3.00
C THR A 288 8.12 9.12 1.91
N ASP A 289 7.47 10.27 2.25
CA ASP A 289 7.54 11.59 1.57
C ASP A 289 7.22 12.78 2.53
N PRO A 290 7.67 14.05 2.29
CA PRO A 290 8.52 14.91 3.14
C PRO A 290 7.70 15.89 3.96
N ALA A 291 8.40 16.65 4.79
CA ALA A 291 8.53 18.11 4.67
C ALA A 291 8.96 18.67 6.01
N LEU A 292 10.25 18.58 6.33
CA LEU A 292 10.93 19.55 7.18
C LEU A 292 12.45 19.33 7.02
N ASN A 293 13.19 20.43 6.94
CA ASN A 293 14.64 20.44 6.79
C ASN A 293 15.39 19.91 8.04
N LEU A 294 14.68 19.49 9.09
CA LEU A 294 15.22 18.65 10.17
C LEU A 294 15.63 17.25 9.70
N ALA A 295 15.10 16.75 8.58
CA ALA A 295 15.38 15.39 8.13
C ALA A 295 16.84 15.13 7.71
N ASN A 296 17.71 16.15 7.66
CA ASN A 296 19.15 15.95 7.44
C ASN A 296 19.93 15.74 8.74
N ARG A 297 19.30 15.89 9.91
CA ARG A 297 19.91 15.70 11.24
C ARG A 297 19.28 14.58 12.04
N MET A 298 18.32 13.86 11.47
CA MET A 298 17.75 12.71 12.16
C MET A 298 18.78 11.58 12.16
N PRO A 299 19.10 10.97 13.32
CA PRO A 299 19.90 9.76 13.32
C PRO A 299 19.21 8.72 12.44
N LEU A 300 19.99 8.11 11.55
CA LEU A 300 19.53 7.02 10.72
C LEU A 300 19.43 5.77 11.59
N LEU A 301 18.45 4.93 11.28
CA LEU A 301 18.21 3.65 11.94
C LEU A 301 19.41 2.72 11.75
N SER A 302 20.09 2.79 10.61
CA SER A 302 21.26 1.94 10.31
C SER A 302 22.55 2.34 11.02
N ALA A 303 22.58 3.42 11.81
CA ALA A 303 23.79 4.06 12.35
C ALA A 303 24.82 4.54 11.30
N ASP A 304 24.63 4.21 10.02
CA ASP A 304 25.43 4.65 8.89
C ASP A 304 25.28 6.16 8.65
N SER A 305 26.25 6.74 7.94
CA SER A 305 26.10 8.07 7.37
C SER A 305 25.09 8.07 6.21
N ALA A 306 24.53 9.23 5.87
CA ALA A 306 23.63 9.35 4.72
C ALA A 306 24.27 8.94 3.39
N GLU A 307 25.59 9.09 3.26
CA GLU A 307 26.38 8.67 2.10
C GLU A 307 26.53 7.14 2.07
N GLN A 308 26.84 6.53 3.22
CA GLN A 308 26.92 5.07 3.35
C GLN A 308 25.57 4.39 3.09
N VAL A 309 24.46 4.90 3.65
CA VAL A 309 23.12 4.38 3.35
C VAL A 309 22.84 4.45 1.85
N PHE A 310 23.23 5.55 1.20
CA PHE A 310 23.11 5.65 -0.24
C PHE A 310 23.93 4.57 -0.94
N ASP A 311 25.24 4.53 -0.74
CA ASP A 311 26.12 3.64 -1.50
C ASP A 311 25.75 2.15 -1.29
N ASN A 312 25.32 1.81 -0.08
CA ASN A 312 24.91 0.45 0.28
C ASN A 312 23.54 0.08 -0.30
N GLN A 313 22.55 0.98 -0.25
CA GLN A 313 21.15 0.64 -0.52
C GLN A 313 20.63 1.14 -1.87
N TYR A 314 21.34 2.02 -2.54
CA TYR A 314 20.82 2.77 -3.68
C TYR A 314 20.48 1.89 -4.89
N ARG A 315 21.34 0.92 -5.23
CA ARG A 315 21.08 0.02 -6.37
C ARG A 315 19.83 -0.82 -6.13
N SER A 316 19.69 -1.38 -4.93
CA SER A 316 18.51 -2.12 -4.50
C SER A 316 17.26 -1.25 -4.54
N LEU A 317 17.38 0.01 -4.13
CA LEU A 317 16.28 0.96 -4.20
C LEU A 317 15.86 1.27 -5.64
N LEU A 318 16.80 1.50 -6.55
CA LEU A 318 16.45 1.73 -7.95
C LEU A 318 15.72 0.53 -8.55
N GLN A 319 16.20 -0.68 -8.28
CA GLN A 319 15.54 -1.90 -8.73
C GLN A 319 14.11 -2.00 -8.20
N LEU A 320 13.91 -1.60 -6.94
CA LEU A 320 12.60 -1.63 -6.29
C LEU A 320 11.65 -0.53 -6.79
N LEU A 321 12.14 0.70 -6.93
CA LEU A 321 11.29 1.88 -7.18
C LEU A 321 11.11 2.21 -8.66
N GLN A 322 12.04 1.88 -9.54
CA GLN A 322 11.92 2.21 -10.96
C GLN A 322 10.68 1.62 -11.64
N PRO A 323 10.28 0.35 -11.39
CA PRO A 323 9.04 -0.18 -11.94
C PRO A 323 7.82 0.60 -11.45
N VAL A 324 7.82 0.97 -10.17
CA VAL A 324 6.73 1.77 -9.58
C VAL A 324 6.66 3.16 -10.23
N TRP A 325 7.80 3.84 -10.38
CA TRP A 325 7.86 5.15 -11.01
C TRP A 325 7.40 5.12 -12.47
N GLU A 326 7.73 4.05 -13.21
CA GLU A 326 7.26 3.87 -14.58
C GLU A 326 5.74 3.67 -14.65
N LEU A 327 5.17 2.86 -13.74
CA LEU A 327 3.72 2.71 -13.62
C LEU A 327 3.04 4.05 -13.28
N GLN A 328 3.62 4.84 -12.37
CA GLN A 328 3.12 6.18 -12.06
C GLN A 328 3.18 7.10 -13.29
N TYR A 329 4.30 7.08 -14.03
CA TYR A 329 4.48 7.90 -15.22
C TYR A 329 3.42 7.57 -16.27
N LYS A 330 3.23 6.28 -16.58
CA LYS A 330 2.21 5.81 -17.53
C LYS A 330 0.80 6.23 -17.11
N ALA A 331 0.46 6.10 -15.83
CA ALA A 331 -0.85 6.46 -15.31
C ALA A 331 -1.13 7.98 -15.41
N ILE A 332 -0.17 8.81 -14.99
CA ILE A 332 -0.30 10.28 -15.06
C ILE A 332 -0.35 10.73 -16.53
N ARG A 333 0.52 10.18 -17.39
CA ARG A 333 0.56 10.51 -18.81
C ARG A 333 -0.76 10.17 -19.50
N LYS A 334 -1.33 8.99 -19.22
CA LYS A 334 -2.63 8.56 -19.76
C LYS A 334 -3.75 9.53 -19.39
N ASP A 335 -3.78 10.02 -18.16
CA ASP A 335 -4.82 10.98 -17.79
C ASP A 335 -4.59 12.38 -18.33
N LEU A 336 -3.35 12.86 -18.35
CA LEU A 336 -3.03 14.14 -18.97
C LEU A 336 -3.43 14.14 -20.45
N ALA A 337 -3.23 13.01 -21.15
CA ALA A 337 -3.70 12.84 -22.52
C ALA A 337 -5.22 13.02 -22.64
N ARG A 338 -6.01 12.51 -21.68
CA ARG A 338 -7.47 12.71 -21.66
C ARG A 338 -7.86 14.17 -21.40
N ILE A 339 -7.07 14.89 -20.59
CA ILE A 339 -7.31 16.30 -20.28
C ILE A 339 -6.96 17.21 -21.46
N LEU A 340 -5.92 16.87 -22.22
CA LEU A 340 -5.48 17.63 -23.39
C LEU A 340 -6.23 17.28 -24.67
N ALA A 341 -7.03 16.20 -24.68
CA ALA A 341 -7.84 15.84 -25.84
C ALA A 341 -8.87 16.96 -26.11
N PRO A 342 -9.01 17.44 -27.37
CA PRO A 342 -9.96 18.49 -27.69
C PRO A 342 -11.39 18.05 -27.35
N GLU A 343 -12.20 18.94 -26.76
CA GLU A 343 -13.58 18.67 -26.32
C GLU A 343 -14.55 18.22 -27.43
N LYS A 344 -14.08 18.16 -28.70
CA LYS A 344 -14.87 17.80 -29.88
C LYS A 344 -15.54 16.41 -29.79
N GLU A 345 -15.11 15.52 -28.89
CA GLU A 345 -15.77 14.22 -28.65
C GLU A 345 -16.78 14.21 -27.49
N ALA A 346 -16.77 15.21 -26.60
CA ALA A 346 -17.65 15.24 -25.44
C ALA A 346 -19.10 15.57 -25.81
N THR A 347 -19.30 16.39 -26.83
CA THR A 347 -20.64 16.76 -27.31
C THR A 347 -21.35 15.56 -27.98
N THR A 348 -20.60 14.73 -28.71
CA THR A 348 -21.15 13.56 -29.41
C THR A 348 -21.51 12.43 -28.44
N SER A 349 -20.69 12.20 -27.41
CA SER A 349 -20.94 11.15 -26.41
C SER A 349 -22.11 11.48 -25.48
N ARG A 350 -22.34 12.77 -25.17
CA ARG A 350 -23.47 13.22 -24.33
C ARG A 350 -24.79 13.29 -25.12
N ALA A 351 -24.73 13.57 -26.42
CA ALA A 351 -25.89 13.49 -27.30
C ALA A 351 -26.40 12.04 -27.46
N MET A 352 -25.51 11.04 -27.50
CA MET A 352 -25.93 9.63 -27.63
C MET A 352 -26.44 9.01 -26.32
N SER A 353 -26.05 9.51 -25.14
CA SER A 353 -26.63 9.03 -23.87
C SER A 353 -27.99 9.65 -23.53
N GLY A 354 -28.40 10.72 -24.21
CA GLY A 354 -29.68 11.40 -23.99
C GLY A 354 -30.87 10.83 -24.78
N VAL A 355 -30.62 10.02 -25.81
CA VAL A 355 -31.68 9.48 -26.70
C VAL A 355 -32.20 8.11 -26.22
N ALA A 356 -31.55 7.46 -25.25
CA ALA A 356 -31.94 6.14 -24.76
C ALA A 356 -32.92 6.13 -23.57
N SER A 357 -33.38 7.29 -23.08
CA SER A 357 -34.38 7.41 -22.00
C SER A 357 -35.67 8.05 -22.50
N THR A 358 -36.34 7.43 -23.47
CA THR A 358 -37.78 7.58 -23.68
C THR A 358 -38.42 6.20 -23.51
N VAL A 359 -38.60 5.80 -22.25
CA VAL A 359 -39.40 4.63 -21.88
C VAL A 359 -40.88 5.02 -21.94
N ASN A 360 -41.61 4.28 -22.76
CA ASN A 360 -43.06 4.16 -22.80
C ASN A 360 -43.68 4.09 -21.39
N VAL A 361 -44.46 5.11 -21.03
CA VAL A 361 -45.50 5.01 -19.99
C VAL A 361 -46.80 4.68 -20.72
N GLY A 362 -47.12 3.39 -20.80
CA GLY A 362 -48.33 2.86 -21.43
C GLY A 362 -49.13 1.98 -20.47
N VAL A 363 -49.96 2.64 -19.65
CA VAL A 363 -51.33 2.28 -19.27
C VAL A 363 -51.71 0.80 -19.10
N GLY A 364 -52.00 0.43 -17.84
CA GLY A 364 -53.27 -0.21 -17.47
C GLY A 364 -53.27 -1.74 -17.25
N ARG A 365 -53.56 -2.17 -16.02
CA ARG A 365 -54.45 -3.32 -15.76
C ARG A 365 -55.04 -3.29 -14.33
N PRO A 366 -56.30 -3.73 -14.16
CA PRO A 366 -57.05 -3.55 -12.92
C PRO A 366 -56.93 -4.72 -11.95
N HIS A 367 -57.34 -4.44 -10.71
CA HIS A 367 -57.54 -5.38 -9.61
C HIS A 367 -58.41 -6.59 -9.95
N GLY A 368 -58.00 -7.74 -9.41
CA GLY A 368 -58.84 -8.94 -9.28
C GLY A 368 -58.32 -9.84 -8.17
N ARG A 369 -58.88 -9.70 -6.97
CA ARG A 369 -58.78 -10.67 -5.86
C ARG A 369 -59.39 -12.00 -6.29
N ASN A 370 -58.80 -13.12 -5.86
CA ASN A 370 -59.57 -14.19 -5.22
C ASN A 370 -58.68 -15.16 -4.43
N HIS A 371 -59.05 -15.36 -3.17
CA HIS A 371 -58.70 -16.50 -2.33
C HIS A 371 -59.32 -17.78 -2.89
N LYS A 372 -58.62 -18.91 -2.78
CA LYS A 372 -59.19 -20.18 -2.31
C LYS A 372 -58.08 -21.17 -1.92
N SER A 373 -58.34 -21.81 -0.80
CA SER A 373 -57.51 -22.79 -0.10
C SER A 373 -57.60 -24.19 -0.72
N ALA A 374 -56.65 -25.03 -0.30
CA ALA A 374 -56.80 -26.44 0.08
C ALA A 374 -56.12 -27.53 -0.80
N THR A 375 -55.28 -28.29 -0.08
CA THR A 375 -55.16 -29.77 -0.03
C THR A 375 -54.48 -30.59 -1.13
N GLN A 376 -53.45 -31.31 -0.66
CA GLN A 376 -53.15 -32.75 -0.81
C GLN A 376 -52.74 -33.36 -2.17
N SER A 377 -51.50 -33.86 -2.14
CA SER A 377 -51.10 -35.27 -2.32
C SER A 377 -50.89 -35.87 -3.73
N HIS A 378 -49.91 -36.79 -3.72
CA HIS A 378 -49.54 -37.84 -4.67
C HIS A 378 -48.58 -37.57 -5.84
N LYS A 379 -47.36 -38.10 -5.64
CA LYS A 379 -46.62 -39.06 -6.49
C LYS A 379 -46.99 -39.10 -8.00
N HIS A 380 -46.00 -38.89 -8.87
CA HIS A 380 -45.56 -39.97 -9.78
C HIS A 380 -44.20 -39.71 -10.45
N ILE A 381 -43.50 -40.83 -10.59
CA ILE A 381 -42.29 -41.14 -11.35
C ILE A 381 -42.47 -40.81 -12.84
N GLY A 382 -41.40 -40.33 -13.51
CA GLY A 382 -41.37 -40.21 -14.96
C GLY A 382 -40.02 -39.78 -15.51
N SER A 383 -39.12 -40.75 -15.70
CA SER A 383 -37.94 -40.63 -16.55
C SER A 383 -38.33 -40.25 -17.99
N LYS A 384 -37.55 -39.40 -18.65
CA LYS A 384 -37.33 -39.51 -20.10
C LYS A 384 -36.04 -38.80 -20.53
N THR A 385 -35.12 -39.63 -21.00
CA THR A 385 -33.99 -39.38 -21.86
C THR A 385 -34.39 -38.64 -23.14
N SER A 386 -33.55 -37.70 -23.61
CA SER A 386 -33.53 -37.31 -25.03
C SER A 386 -32.20 -36.64 -25.38
N SER A 387 -31.40 -37.40 -26.11
CA SER A 387 -30.20 -37.04 -26.85
C SER A 387 -30.48 -36.12 -28.05
N LYS A 388 -29.65 -35.09 -28.27
CA LYS A 388 -29.22 -34.54 -29.58
C LYS A 388 -27.85 -33.88 -29.34
N SER A 389 -26.70 -34.33 -29.86
CA SER A 389 -26.24 -34.60 -31.23
C SER A 389 -26.22 -33.36 -32.14
N GLY A 390 -25.01 -32.90 -32.49
CA GLY A 390 -24.70 -31.89 -33.52
C GLY A 390 -23.34 -31.21 -33.25
N SER A 391 -22.22 -31.85 -33.59
CA SER A 391 -21.33 -31.54 -34.74
C SER A 391 -20.66 -30.15 -34.66
N LEU A 392 -19.39 -30.03 -34.29
CA LEU A 392 -18.15 -30.38 -35.02
C LEU A 392 -17.95 -29.55 -36.31
N LEU A 393 -17.06 -28.56 -36.23
CA LEU A 393 -16.25 -28.05 -37.34
C LEU A 393 -14.82 -27.82 -36.84
N GLN A 394 -13.92 -28.69 -37.28
CA GLN A 394 -12.48 -28.53 -37.23
C GLN A 394 -12.03 -27.71 -38.45
N LEU A 395 -11.07 -26.82 -38.26
CA LEU A 395 -10.17 -26.37 -39.33
C LEU A 395 -8.76 -26.22 -38.77
N THR A 396 -7.81 -26.61 -39.61
CA THR A 396 -6.46 -27.08 -39.33
C THR A 396 -5.40 -25.97 -39.21
N ARG A 397 -4.40 -26.25 -38.34
CA ARG A 397 -2.95 -25.86 -38.29
C ARG A 397 -2.34 -25.19 -39.55
N SER A 398 -1.29 -24.35 -39.55
CA SER A 398 -0.17 -23.93 -38.66
C SER A 398 0.73 -22.95 -39.48
N PRO A 399 1.94 -22.44 -39.07
CA PRO A 399 2.61 -22.32 -37.76
C PRO A 399 3.30 -20.93 -37.48
N SER A 400 4.00 -20.88 -36.33
CA SER A 400 5.18 -20.07 -35.95
C SER A 400 5.00 -18.60 -35.55
N ASN A 401 5.05 -18.34 -34.24
CA ASN A 401 6.26 -17.76 -33.64
C ASN A 401 6.32 -18.04 -32.14
N ALA A 402 7.46 -18.57 -31.72
CA ALA A 402 7.79 -18.91 -30.35
C ALA A 402 8.40 -17.69 -29.66
N GLU A 403 7.87 -17.29 -28.51
CA GLU A 403 8.63 -16.46 -27.57
C GLU A 403 8.18 -16.66 -26.12
N LYS A 404 8.93 -17.54 -25.44
CA LYS A 404 9.40 -17.50 -24.05
C LYS A 404 8.43 -16.95 -22.99
N THR A 405 7.51 -17.80 -22.55
CA THR A 405 6.93 -17.71 -21.19
C THR A 405 7.89 -18.35 -20.18
N ALA A 406 8.50 -17.53 -19.32
CA ALA A 406 9.25 -18.00 -18.16
C ALA A 406 8.27 -18.59 -17.12
N SER A 407 8.17 -19.92 -17.11
CA SER A 407 7.44 -20.70 -16.12
C SER A 407 8.23 -20.75 -14.81
N TRP A 408 7.84 -19.95 -13.81
CA TRP A 408 8.28 -20.15 -12.43
C TRP A 408 7.43 -21.24 -11.79
N ARG A 409 7.88 -22.51 -11.87
CA ARG A 409 7.34 -23.58 -11.02
C ARG A 409 7.98 -23.46 -9.64
N ALA A 410 7.16 -23.18 -8.62
CA ALA A 410 7.55 -23.37 -7.24
C ALA A 410 7.90 -24.86 -7.00
N ARG A 411 9.08 -25.13 -6.44
CA ARG A 411 9.41 -26.48 -5.94
C ARG A 411 8.68 -26.70 -4.60
N PRO A 412 8.24 -27.93 -4.28
CA PRO A 412 7.71 -28.24 -2.96
C PRO A 412 8.83 -28.14 -1.92
N CYS A 413 8.54 -27.51 -0.78
CA CYS A 413 9.31 -27.70 0.44
C CYS A 413 9.06 -29.12 0.94
N THR A 414 10.11 -29.94 0.97
CA THR A 414 10.13 -31.17 1.77
C THR A 414 10.98 -30.89 3.01
N ASP A 415 10.35 -31.02 4.17
CA ASP A 415 10.99 -30.93 5.48
C ASP A 415 12.08 -32.00 5.64
N GLY A 416 13.19 -31.60 6.27
CA GLY A 416 14.28 -32.49 6.66
C GLY A 416 14.99 -31.89 7.87
N ALA A 417 14.45 -32.15 9.05
CA ALA A 417 15.06 -31.82 10.33
C ALA A 417 16.37 -32.60 10.51
N VAL A 418 17.47 -31.90 10.82
CA VAL A 418 18.67 -32.50 11.39
C VAL A 418 19.17 -31.56 12.50
N VAL A 419 19.11 -32.07 13.73
CA VAL A 419 19.73 -31.50 14.93
C VAL A 419 21.21 -31.92 14.97
N PRO A 420 22.12 -31.07 15.45
CA PRO A 420 23.15 -31.59 16.33
C PRO A 420 23.44 -30.69 17.54
N GLY A 421 23.17 -31.24 18.73
CA GLY A 421 24.19 -31.73 19.68
C GLY A 421 25.26 -30.76 20.19
N ASP A 422 25.21 -30.55 21.51
CA ASP A 422 26.23 -29.96 22.40
C ASP A 422 27.68 -30.30 22.08
N LEU A 423 28.58 -29.34 22.34
CA LEU A 423 29.92 -29.62 22.87
C LEU A 423 30.52 -28.37 23.57
N PHE A 424 30.56 -28.44 24.90
CA PHE A 424 31.32 -27.56 25.79
C PHE A 424 32.85 -27.74 25.59
N GLY A 425 33.61 -26.65 25.68
CA GLY A 425 35.07 -26.71 25.77
C GLY A 425 35.72 -25.38 26.20
N ARG A 426 35.90 -25.20 27.52
CA ARG A 426 36.69 -24.13 28.15
C ARG A 426 38.17 -24.20 27.74
N LYS A 427 38.84 -23.04 27.63
CA LYS A 427 40.20 -22.83 28.16
C LYS A 427 40.44 -21.35 28.51
N ARG A 428 40.89 -21.11 29.74
CA ARG A 428 41.39 -19.83 30.28
C ARG A 428 42.86 -19.64 29.93
N GLY A 429 43.29 -18.40 29.71
CA GLY A 429 44.70 -17.99 29.70
C GLY A 429 44.82 -16.54 30.15
N SER A 430 45.51 -16.33 31.27
CA SER A 430 45.73 -15.05 31.95
C SER A 430 47.03 -14.38 31.50
N GLY A 431 47.01 -13.07 31.28
CA GLY A 431 48.19 -12.21 31.20
C GLY A 431 47.84 -10.78 31.63
N ARG A 432 48.39 -10.34 32.76
CA ARG A 432 48.30 -8.97 33.30
C ARG A 432 49.60 -8.22 32.96
N LEU A 433 49.49 -7.02 32.39
CA LEU A 433 50.30 -5.85 32.73
C LEU A 433 49.49 -4.57 32.42
N SER A 434 49.49 -3.71 33.43
CA SER A 434 48.93 -2.36 33.62
C SER A 434 49.47 -1.30 32.66
N VAL A 435 48.92 -0.10 32.45
CA VAL A 435 47.75 0.66 32.94
C VAL A 435 47.54 1.79 31.92
N ALA A 436 46.31 1.94 31.43
CA ALA A 436 45.71 3.21 31.01
C ALA A 436 44.20 3.01 31.09
N GLU A 437 43.57 3.82 31.92
CA GLU A 437 42.22 3.68 32.48
C GLU A 437 41.10 3.81 31.43
N LEU A 438 40.06 2.98 31.59
CA LEU A 438 38.69 3.40 31.92
C LEU A 438 37.73 2.19 31.85
N SER A 439 37.22 1.73 32.99
CA SER A 439 36.11 0.78 33.03
C SER A 439 35.01 1.18 34.01
N THR A 440 33.78 0.98 33.51
CA THR A 440 32.55 0.51 34.18
C THR A 440 31.65 1.41 35.04
N THR A 441 30.38 1.38 34.62
CA THR A 441 29.09 1.51 35.34
C THR A 441 28.69 2.85 35.96
N TRP A 442 27.52 3.36 35.52
CA TRP A 442 26.81 4.48 36.13
C TRP A 442 25.49 4.04 36.79
N ARG A 443 25.46 4.12 38.13
CA ARG A 443 24.44 4.84 38.90
C ARG A 443 25.20 5.79 39.83
N ALA A 444 24.90 7.08 39.87
CA ALA A 444 25.38 7.97 40.92
C ALA A 444 24.59 9.27 41.03
N ARG A 445 24.39 9.73 42.27
CA ARG A 445 23.95 11.06 42.72
C ARG A 445 24.89 11.54 43.86
N PRO A 446 24.84 12.82 44.27
CA PRO A 446 26.03 13.69 44.38
C PRO A 446 26.65 13.83 45.79
N ARG A 447 27.82 14.49 45.80
CA ARG A 447 28.69 14.83 46.95
C ARG A 447 28.13 15.94 47.86
N MET A 448 28.49 15.85 49.13
CA MET A 448 29.07 16.94 49.95
C MET A 448 30.22 16.30 50.77
N GLU A 449 31.29 17.00 51.13
CA GLU A 449 31.57 18.45 51.10
C GLU A 449 32.61 18.86 50.03
#